data_AF-A0A429FM55-F1
#
_entry.id   AF-A0A429FM55-F1
#
_cell.length_a   1.000
_cell.length_b   1.000
_cell.length_c   1.000
_cell.angle_alpha   90.00
_cell.angle_beta   90.00
_cell.angle_gamma   90.00
#
_symmetry.space_group_name_H-M   'P 1'
#
loop_
_entity.id
_entity.type
_entity.pdbx_description
1 polymer ?
#
loop_
_entity_poly.entity_id
_entity_poly.type
_entity_poly.pdbx_seq_one_letter_code
_entity_poly.pdbx_strand_id
1 'polypeptide(L)'
;MSHHENHTAAPRSWFDRLLERFHEWLFAAGEDRRAAARGWQVTRVPNSRRRVYRDPRWDTVHACAPCGGMGWWPYEDAVCPDCAGAGVVRSIPAAAVAAEQTAGRTGGRS
;
A
#
# COMPACT_ATOMS: atom_id res chain seq x y z
N MET A 1 21.01 30.02 -33.96
CA MET A 1 20.53 29.14 -32.87
C MET A 1 19.09 29.52 -32.58
N SER A 2 18.13 28.86 -33.23
CA SER A 2 16.70 29.09 -33.01
C SER A 2 16.26 28.19 -31.87
N HIS A 3 16.16 28.75 -30.67
CA HIS A 3 15.60 28.06 -29.51
C HIS A 3 14.07 28.06 -29.64
N HIS A 4 13.49 26.87 -29.68
CA HIS A 4 12.05 26.66 -29.64
C HIS A 4 11.51 27.06 -28.26
N GLU A 5 10.69 28.11 -28.21
CA GLU A 5 9.84 28.42 -27.06
C GLU A 5 8.42 28.67 -27.54
N ASN A 6 7.52 27.76 -27.19
CA ASN A 6 6.45 28.01 -26.22
C ASN A 6 5.45 26.86 -26.32
N HIS A 7 5.51 25.97 -25.35
CA HIS A 7 4.49 24.96 -25.13
C HIS A 7 3.16 25.66 -24.89
N THR A 8 2.30 25.69 -25.90
CA THR A 8 0.91 26.11 -25.79
C THR A 8 0.20 25.14 -24.85
N ALA A 9 0.12 25.51 -23.57
CA ALA A 9 -0.77 24.88 -22.62
C ALA A 9 -2.21 25.13 -23.09
N ALA A 10 -2.77 24.18 -23.85
CA ALA A 10 -4.13 24.27 -24.33
C ALA A 10 -5.10 24.39 -23.13
N PRO A 11 -6.10 25.28 -23.20
CA PRO A 11 -7.11 25.39 -22.14
C PRO A 11 -7.85 24.06 -22.02
N ARG A 12 -7.87 23.48 -20.81
CA ARG A 12 -8.63 22.26 -20.50
C ARG A 12 -10.07 22.41 -21.00
N SER A 13 -10.45 21.62 -21.97
CA SER A 13 -11.75 21.71 -22.64
C SER A 13 -12.88 21.38 -21.66
N TRP A 14 -14.10 21.84 -21.93
CA TRP A 14 -15.28 21.46 -21.15
C TRP A 14 -15.46 19.93 -21.11
N PHE A 15 -15.04 19.24 -22.18
CA PHE A 15 -15.04 17.79 -22.31
C PHE A 15 -14.05 17.13 -21.33
N ASP A 16 -12.86 17.71 -21.12
CA ASP A 16 -11.90 17.23 -20.12
C ASP A 16 -12.46 17.32 -18.70
N ARG A 17 -13.19 18.40 -18.39
CA ARG A 17 -13.87 18.56 -17.08
C ARG A 17 -14.99 17.53 -16.90
N LEU A 18 -15.72 17.23 -17.97
CA LEU A 18 -16.77 16.23 -17.96
C LEU A 18 -16.17 14.83 -17.74
N LEU A 19 -15.12 14.48 -18.46
CA LEU A 19 -14.39 13.23 -18.30
C LEU A 19 -13.83 13.08 -16.89
N GLU A 20 -13.27 14.14 -16.31
CA GLU A 20 -12.76 14.11 -14.93
C GLU A 20 -13.89 13.85 -13.93
N ARG A 21 -15.06 14.47 -14.12
CA ARG A 21 -16.22 14.25 -13.25
C ARG A 21 -16.78 12.84 -13.37
N PHE A 22 -16.83 12.28 -14.58
CA PHE A 22 -17.22 10.87 -14.77
C PHE A 22 -16.21 9.92 -14.13
N HIS A 23 -14.92 10.21 -14.29
CA HIS A 23 -13.84 9.43 -13.71
C HIS A 23 -13.84 9.49 -12.17
N GLU A 24 -14.22 10.63 -11.59
CA GLU A 24 -14.41 10.74 -10.16
C GLU A 24 -15.62 9.92 -9.70
N TRP A 25 -16.76 10.06 -10.37
CA TRP A 25 -17.99 9.36 -9.99
C TRP A 25 -17.85 7.83 -10.08
N LEU A 26 -17.29 7.31 -11.17
CA LEU A 26 -17.18 5.87 -11.42
C LEU A 26 -16.33 5.17 -10.35
N PHE A 27 -15.21 5.78 -9.97
CA PHE A 27 -14.28 5.17 -9.03
C PHE A 27 -14.62 5.49 -7.57
N ALA A 28 -15.10 6.71 -7.27
CA ALA A 28 -15.49 7.08 -5.90
C ALA A 28 -16.68 6.25 -5.40
N ALA A 29 -17.66 6.00 -6.25
CA ALA A 29 -18.88 5.28 -5.85
C ALA A 29 -18.63 3.77 -5.66
N GLY A 30 -17.71 3.18 -6.43
CA GLY A 30 -17.51 1.73 -6.49
C GLY A 30 -16.21 1.27 -5.83
N GLU A 31 -15.09 1.49 -6.52
CA GLU A 31 -13.77 0.95 -6.17
C GLU A 31 -13.23 1.56 -4.87
N ASP A 32 -13.27 2.90 -4.74
CA ASP A 32 -12.75 3.63 -3.58
C ASP A 32 -13.54 3.27 -2.31
N ARG A 33 -14.88 3.15 -2.42
CA ARG A 33 -15.74 2.72 -1.31
C ARG A 33 -15.45 1.28 -0.88
N ARG A 34 -15.29 0.36 -1.84
CA ARG A 34 -14.94 -1.04 -1.55
C ARG A 34 -13.54 -1.16 -0.95
N ALA A 35 -12.59 -0.35 -1.42
CA ALA A 35 -11.23 -0.28 -0.88
C ALA A 35 -11.25 0.26 0.55
N ALA A 36 -11.94 1.38 0.80
CA ALA A 36 -12.09 1.98 2.12
C ALA A 36 -12.79 1.02 3.11
N ALA A 37 -13.86 0.34 2.68
CA ALA A 37 -14.55 -0.68 3.49
C ALA A 37 -13.64 -1.86 3.87
N ARG A 38 -12.62 -2.16 3.06
CA ARG A 38 -11.59 -3.17 3.37
C ARG A 38 -10.41 -2.62 4.18
N GLY A 39 -10.40 -1.33 4.49
CA GLY A 39 -9.29 -0.65 5.16
C GLY A 39 -8.08 -0.41 4.26
N TRP A 40 -8.25 -0.44 2.93
CA TRP A 40 -7.19 -0.15 1.98
C TRP A 40 -6.96 1.35 1.87
N GLN A 41 -5.71 1.74 1.66
CA GLN A 41 -5.32 3.11 1.37
C GLN A 41 -5.49 3.38 -0.12
N VAL A 42 -6.12 4.51 -0.46
CA VAL A 42 -6.33 4.96 -1.83
C VAL A 42 -5.58 6.26 -2.04
N THR A 43 -4.52 6.22 -2.85
CA THR A 43 -3.71 7.40 -3.16
C THR A 43 -3.97 7.84 -4.60
N ARG A 44 -4.34 9.10 -4.77
CA ARG A 44 -4.52 9.73 -6.09
C ARG A 44 -3.19 10.31 -6.53
N VAL A 45 -2.71 9.93 -7.71
CA VAL A 45 -1.43 10.44 -8.21
C VAL A 45 -1.67 11.81 -8.86
N PRO A 46 -1.09 12.91 -8.32
CA PRO A 46 -1.33 14.26 -8.83
C PRO A 46 -1.03 14.38 -10.33
N ASN A 47 -1.82 15.19 -11.03
CA ASN A 47 -1.70 15.41 -12.48
C ASN A 47 -1.84 14.14 -13.36
N SER A 48 -2.36 13.05 -12.81
CA SER A 48 -2.65 11.83 -13.55
C SER A 48 -4.05 11.33 -13.24
N ARG A 49 -4.64 10.57 -14.16
CA ARG A 49 -5.90 9.84 -13.94
C ARG A 49 -5.68 8.49 -13.25
N ARG A 50 -4.54 8.31 -12.57
CA ARG A 50 -4.19 7.03 -11.91
C ARG A 50 -4.53 7.08 -10.43
N ARG A 51 -5.08 5.96 -9.93
CA ARG A 51 -5.29 5.68 -8.50
C ARG A 51 -4.42 4.49 -8.12
N VAL A 52 -3.78 4.58 -6.97
CA VAL A 52 -2.99 3.50 -6.39
C VAL A 52 -3.74 2.98 -5.17
N TYR A 53 -4.06 1.70 -5.17
CA TYR A 53 -4.70 1.01 -4.06
C TYR A 53 -3.64 0.20 -3.32
N ARG A 54 -3.51 0.42 -2.01
CA ARG A 54 -2.56 -0.28 -1.14
C ARG A 54 -3.32 -0.93 0.00
N ASP A 55 -3.23 -2.25 0.13
CA ASP A 55 -3.71 -2.95 1.34
C ASP A 55 -2.58 -2.96 2.39
N PRO A 56 -2.75 -2.29 3.55
CA PRO A 56 -1.74 -2.25 4.60
C PRO A 56 -1.38 -3.62 5.18
N ARG A 57 -2.21 -4.65 4.97
CA ARG A 57 -1.90 -6.02 5.39
C ARG A 57 -0.68 -6.60 4.68
N TRP A 58 -0.33 -6.09 3.50
CA TRP A 58 0.93 -6.48 2.84
C TRP A 58 2.15 -5.85 3.48
N ASP A 59 2.00 -4.76 4.24
CA ASP A 59 3.11 -4.12 4.94
C ASP A 59 3.58 -4.95 6.14
N THR A 60 2.80 -5.94 6.59
CA THR A 60 3.21 -6.88 7.62
C THR A 60 3.85 -8.14 7.06
N VAL A 61 3.80 -8.36 5.74
CA VAL A 61 4.40 -9.51 5.08
C VAL A 61 5.83 -9.15 4.68
N HIS A 62 6.80 -9.89 5.20
CA HIS A 62 8.21 -9.68 4.90
C HIS A 62 8.87 -10.99 4.49
N ALA A 63 9.95 -10.91 3.72
CA ALA A 63 10.80 -12.05 3.47
C ALA A 63 11.31 -12.59 4.82
N CYS A 64 11.26 -13.91 4.98
CA CYS A 64 11.88 -14.58 6.11
C CYS A 64 13.38 -14.25 6.10
N ALA A 65 13.85 -13.55 7.14
CA ALA A 65 15.24 -13.11 7.21
C ALA A 65 16.24 -14.29 7.19
N PRO A 66 16.01 -15.40 7.94
CA PRO A 66 16.86 -16.58 7.87
C PRO A 66 17.11 -17.11 6.45
N CYS A 67 16.05 -17.41 5.69
CA CYS A 67 16.19 -17.99 4.34
C CYS A 67 16.19 -16.95 3.20
N GLY A 68 16.23 -15.65 3.52
CA GLY A 68 16.23 -14.57 2.54
C GLY A 68 15.01 -14.53 1.60
N GLY A 69 13.88 -15.11 2.00
CA GLY A 69 12.69 -15.18 1.14
C GLY A 69 12.47 -16.51 0.43
N MET A 70 13.41 -17.44 0.53
CA MET A 70 13.46 -18.58 -0.38
C MET A 70 12.67 -19.82 0.09
N GLY A 71 12.34 -19.89 1.38
CA GLY A 71 11.57 -21.00 1.98
C GLY A 71 12.39 -22.25 2.29
N TRP A 72 13.60 -22.37 1.75
CA TRP A 72 14.51 -23.49 1.96
C TRP A 72 15.96 -23.02 2.14
N TRP A 73 16.81 -23.88 2.66
CA TRP A 73 18.24 -23.63 2.84
C TRP A 73 19.04 -24.25 1.68
N PRO A 74 19.79 -23.46 0.89
CA PRO A 74 20.53 -23.96 -0.27
C PRO A 74 21.61 -25.00 0.07
N TYR A 75 22.14 -24.95 1.29
CA TYR A 75 23.28 -25.78 1.72
C TYR A 75 22.86 -27.10 2.37
N GLU A 76 21.64 -27.17 2.88
CA GLU A 76 21.15 -28.30 3.69
C GLU A 76 20.01 -29.07 2.99
N ASP A 77 19.55 -28.60 1.82
CA ASP A 77 18.36 -29.09 1.10
C ASP A 77 17.15 -29.29 2.04
N ALA A 78 17.05 -28.38 3.02
CA ALA A 78 16.11 -28.46 4.12
C ALA A 78 15.12 -27.30 4.06
N VAL A 79 13.87 -27.58 4.41
CA VAL A 79 12.83 -26.56 4.56
C VAL A 79 13.21 -25.60 5.68
N CYS A 80 13.09 -24.30 5.46
CA CYS A 80 13.37 -23.31 6.49
C CYS A 80 12.35 -23.44 7.62
N PRO A 81 12.78 -23.77 8.86
CA PRO A 81 11.85 -24.00 9.97
C PRO A 81 11.15 -22.72 10.41
N ASP A 82 11.82 -21.57 10.33
CA ASP A 82 11.30 -20.28 10.79
C ASP A 82 10.11 -19.76 9.97
N CYS A 83 10.03 -20.16 8.71
CA CYS A 83 8.89 -19.83 7.83
C CYS A 83 8.12 -21.06 7.35
N ALA A 84 8.46 -22.25 7.86
CA ALA A 84 7.87 -23.53 7.45
C ALA A 84 7.77 -23.71 5.92
N GLY A 85 8.77 -23.27 5.16
CA GLY A 85 8.75 -23.37 3.70
C GLY A 85 8.10 -22.22 2.94
N ALA A 86 7.42 -21.30 3.62
CA ALA A 86 6.68 -20.23 2.96
C ALA A 86 7.59 -19.14 2.35
N GLY A 87 8.81 -18.99 2.86
CA GLY A 87 9.74 -17.92 2.48
C GLY A 87 9.35 -16.53 3.00
N VAL A 88 8.10 -16.34 3.45
CA VAL A 88 7.61 -15.09 4.02
C VAL A 88 7.08 -15.29 5.44
N VAL A 89 7.19 -14.26 6.25
CA VAL A 89 6.68 -14.21 7.62
C VAL A 89 5.80 -12.98 7.79
N ARG A 90 4.83 -13.06 8.71
CA ARG A 90 3.95 -11.93 9.05
C ARG A 90 4.36 -11.32 10.39
N SER A 91 4.65 -10.03 10.40
CA SER A 91 4.86 -9.26 11.63
C SER A 91 3.52 -8.83 12.23
N ILE A 92 3.46 -8.67 13.56
CA ILE A 92 2.34 -7.97 14.20
C ILE A 92 2.55 -6.48 13.93
N PRO A 93 1.55 -5.76 13.38
CA PRO A 93 1.74 -4.35 13.02
C PRO A 93 2.07 -3.52 14.26
N ALA A 94 3.04 -2.61 14.15
CA ALA A 94 3.54 -1.78 15.24
C ALA A 94 2.42 -0.98 15.97
N ALA A 95 1.32 -0.67 15.28
CA ALA A 95 0.15 -0.03 15.88
C ALA A 95 -0.57 -0.91 16.91
N ALA A 96 -0.61 -2.23 16.72
CA ALA A 96 -1.15 -3.18 17.68
C ALA A 96 -0.21 -3.32 18.89
N VAL A 97 1.10 -3.37 18.64
CA VAL A 97 2.12 -3.44 19.69
C VAL A 97 2.09 -2.17 20.57
N ALA A 98 1.88 -1.00 19.98
CA ALA A 98 1.73 0.25 20.70
C ALA A 98 0.46 0.28 21.57
N ALA A 99 -0.66 -0.26 21.09
CA ALA A 99 -1.91 -0.34 21.83
C ALA A 99 -1.83 -1.30 23.05
N GLU A 100 -1.12 -2.42 22.91
CA GLU A 100 -0.86 -3.33 24.04
C GLU A 100 0.07 -2.70 25.10
N GLN A 101 1.08 -1.92 24.68
CA GLN A 101 1.98 -1.22 25.60
C GLN A 101 1.30 -0.09 26.37
N THR A 102 0.35 0.64 25.77
CA THR A 102 -0.46 1.65 26.49
C THR A 102 -1.48 1.01 27.41
N ALA A 103 -2.10 -0.12 27.03
CA ALA A 103 -3.01 -0.86 27.90
C ALA A 103 -2.32 -1.47 29.13
N GLY A 104 -1.06 -1.91 29.00
CA GLY A 104 -0.25 -2.39 30.13
C GLY A 104 0.24 -1.28 31.08
N ARG A 105 0.26 -0.02 30.65
CA ARG A 105 0.79 1.11 31.44
C ARG A 105 -0.22 1.74 32.40
N THR A 106 -1.52 1.51 32.21
CA THR A 106 -2.59 2.05 33.06
C THR A 106 -2.91 1.19 34.30
N GLY A 107 -2.32 0.00 34.42
CA GLY A 107 -2.54 -0.92 35.55
C GLY A 107 -1.62 -0.74 36.76
N GLY A 108 -0.74 0.27 36.77
CA GLY A 108 0.29 0.44 37.80
C GLY A 108 0.15 1.73 38.62
N ARG A 109 -0.73 1.74 39.62
CA ARG A 109 -0.58 2.59 40.81
C ARG A 109 -1.27 1.93 42.01
N SER A 110 -0.44 1.28 42.83
CA SER A 110 -0.74 0.92 44.22
C SER A 110 -0.90 2.15 45.10
#